data_AF-A0A1M6EQB7-F1
#
_entry.id   AF-A0A1M6EQB7-F1
#
_cell.length_a   1.000
_cell.length_b   1.000
_cell.length_c   1.000
_cell.angle_alpha   90.00
_cell.angle_beta   90.00
_cell.angle_gamma   90.00
#
_symmetry.space_group_name_H-M   'P 1'
#
loop_
_entity.id
_entity.type
_entity.pdbx_description
1 polymer ?
#
loop_
_entity_poly.entity_id
_entity_poly.type
_entity_poly.pdbx_seq_one_letter_code
_entity_poly.pdbx_strand_id
1 'polypeptide(L)'
;MRTLFRFRPATALLTFAALLMLATACWAGLTSQLLIEPGKQFVLGGGQPGAFKVEARNVGKVSVEIKERPRGGGIFGKATLAPGARGTLRFMAGSTAVLLNPSTEQAKLNLKITGDTNLSMTYEPNGKL
;
A
#
# COMPACT_ATOMS: atom_id res chain seq x y z
N MET A 1 48.24 30.21 29.92
CA MET A 1 46.85 30.65 30.03
C MET A 1 45.97 29.56 29.41
N ARG A 2 45.37 28.68 30.22
CA ARG A 2 44.58 27.52 29.75
C ARG A 2 43.09 27.84 29.89
N THR A 3 42.41 28.11 28.78
CA THR A 3 40.96 28.27 28.73
C THR A 3 40.29 26.89 28.70
N LEU A 4 39.71 26.50 29.83
CA LEU A 4 38.87 25.29 29.95
C LEU A 4 37.49 25.58 29.36
N PHE A 5 37.23 25.06 28.16
CA PHE A 5 35.87 24.98 27.61
C PHE A 5 35.05 24.03 28.49
N ARG A 6 34.14 24.58 29.30
CA ARG A 6 33.13 23.79 30.03
C ARG A 6 32.04 23.37 29.05
N PHE A 7 32.15 22.16 28.52
CA PHE A 7 31.04 21.49 27.84
C PHE A 7 29.90 21.27 28.85
N ARG A 8 28.76 21.89 28.63
CA ARG A 8 27.53 21.63 29.38
C ARG A 8 26.88 20.36 28.79
N PRO A 9 26.85 19.22 29.50
CA PRO A 9 26.35 17.95 28.95
C PRO A 9 24.85 17.95 28.66
N ALA A 10 24.09 18.89 29.25
CA ALA A 10 22.64 18.98 29.11
C ALA A 10 22.17 19.40 27.71
N THR A 11 22.94 20.23 26.99
CA THR A 11 22.55 20.66 25.63
C THR A 11 22.78 19.58 24.59
N ALA A 12 23.82 18.75 24.75
CA ALA A 12 24.09 17.62 23.85
C ALA A 12 23.01 16.53 23.93
N LEU A 13 22.46 16.29 25.12
CA LEU A 13 21.39 15.30 25.35
C LEU A 13 20.07 15.68 24.67
N LEU A 14 19.71 16.98 24.71
CA LEU A 14 18.48 17.49 24.09
C LEU A 14 18.52 17.45 22.56
N THR A 15 19.67 17.76 21.95
CA THR A 15 19.84 17.64 20.49
C THR A 15 19.78 16.20 20.00
N PHE A 16 20.29 15.25 20.78
CA PHE A 16 20.26 13.83 20.41
C PHE A 16 18.85 13.24 20.52
N ALA A 17 18.08 13.64 21.55
CA ALA A 17 16.69 13.24 21.70
C ALA A 17 15.78 13.78 20.58
N ALA A 18 16.02 15.02 20.11
CA ALA A 18 15.31 15.59 18.97
C ALA A 18 15.63 14.83 17.66
N LEU A 19 16.88 14.40 17.46
CA LEU A 19 17.28 13.61 16.28
C LEU A 19 16.65 12.21 16.28
N LEU A 20 16.49 11.58 17.45
CA LEU A 20 15.83 10.27 17.59
C LEU A 20 14.32 10.34 17.30
N MET A 21 13.65 11.44 17.64
CA MET A 21 12.23 11.64 17.36
C MET A 21 11.92 11.77 15.85
N LEU A 22 12.86 12.27 15.04
CA LEU A 22 12.70 12.32 13.58
C LEU A 22 12.80 10.93 12.91
N ALA A 23 13.40 9.94 13.57
CA ALA A 23 13.62 8.61 13.00
C ALA A 23 12.40 7.68 13.08
N THR A 24 11.37 8.00 13.87
CA THR A 24 10.19 7.12 14.06
C THR A 24 9.06 7.38 13.06
N ALA A 25 9.15 8.40 12.21
CA ALA A 25 8.06 8.82 11.32
C ALA A 25 7.93 8.03 10.00
N CYS A 26 8.85 7.13 9.67
CA CYS A 26 8.94 6.60 8.29
C CYS A 26 8.14 5.32 7.98
N TRP A 27 7.45 4.70 8.94
CA TRP A 27 6.81 3.38 8.73
C TRP A 27 5.27 3.41 8.84
N ALA A 28 4.63 4.48 8.35
CA ALA A 28 3.19 4.49 8.19
C ALA A 28 2.78 3.61 6.99
N GLY A 29 2.08 2.51 7.24
CA GLY A 29 1.50 1.66 6.21
C GLY A 29 0.19 1.05 6.69
N LEU A 30 -0.78 0.93 5.78
CA LEU A 30 -2.07 0.30 6.07
C LEU A 30 -1.93 -1.22 5.88
N THR A 31 -2.36 -2.00 6.87
CA THR A 31 -2.51 -3.45 6.71
C THR A 31 -3.98 -3.81 6.72
N SER A 32 -4.40 -4.71 5.83
CA SER A 32 -5.80 -5.08 5.68
C SER A 32 -5.94 -6.53 5.26
N GLN A 33 -6.94 -7.21 5.81
CA GLN A 33 -7.43 -8.46 5.27
C GLN A 33 -8.61 -8.15 4.35
N LEU A 34 -8.42 -8.37 3.06
CA LEU A 34 -9.39 -8.09 2.02
C LEU A 34 -10.14 -9.36 1.64
N LEU A 35 -11.47 -9.26 1.58
CA LEU A 35 -12.36 -10.30 1.10
C LEU A 35 -13.06 -9.80 -0.17
N ILE A 36 -13.01 -10.57 -1.25
CA ILE A 36 -13.66 -10.18 -2.51
C ILE A 36 -14.66 -11.27 -2.88
N GLU A 37 -15.93 -10.91 -2.94
CA GLU A 37 -16.99 -11.83 -3.33
C GLU A 37 -16.81 -12.36 -4.76
N PRO A 38 -17.42 -13.51 -5.09
CA PRO A 38 -17.44 -14.03 -6.46
C PRO A 38 -17.92 -12.98 -7.46
N GLY A 39 -17.24 -12.89 -8.61
CA GLY A 39 -17.64 -11.97 -9.69
C GLY A 39 -17.50 -10.47 -9.38
N LYS A 40 -16.86 -10.11 -8.26
CA LYS A 40 -16.59 -8.71 -7.88
C LYS A 40 -15.11 -8.38 -7.95
N GLN A 41 -14.85 -7.08 -8.07
CA GLN A 41 -13.53 -6.48 -7.98
C GLN A 41 -13.48 -5.46 -6.84
N PHE A 42 -12.35 -5.41 -6.16
CA PHE A 42 -12.03 -4.38 -5.19
C PHE A 42 -11.16 -3.31 -5.85
N VAL A 43 -11.53 -2.06 -5.63
CA VAL A 43 -10.95 -0.90 -6.30
C VAL A 43 -10.32 0.00 -5.24
N LEU A 44 -9.03 0.29 -5.40
CA LEU A 44 -8.22 1.05 -4.44
C LEU A 44 -7.50 2.22 -5.11
N GLY A 45 -7.70 3.43 -4.59
CA GLY A 45 -7.11 4.67 -5.11
C GLY A 45 -7.86 5.24 -6.33
N GLY A 46 -7.19 6.14 -7.04
CA GLY A 46 -7.69 6.84 -8.23
C GLY A 46 -7.73 8.37 -8.10
N GLY A 47 -7.61 8.91 -6.87
CA GLY A 47 -7.65 10.36 -6.61
C GLY A 47 -6.44 10.90 -5.86
N GLN A 48 -5.56 10.03 -5.40
CA GLN A 48 -4.42 10.41 -4.55
C GLN A 48 -3.33 11.14 -5.36
N PRO A 49 -2.69 12.17 -4.79
CA PRO A 49 -1.61 12.92 -5.44
C PRO A 49 -0.29 12.13 -5.54
N GLY A 50 -0.05 11.18 -4.63
CA GLY A 50 1.18 10.40 -4.58
C GLY A 50 1.05 8.99 -5.13
N ALA A 51 2.19 8.37 -5.43
CA ALA A 51 2.25 6.96 -5.75
C ALA A 51 2.06 6.09 -4.50
N PHE A 52 1.58 4.86 -4.69
CA PHE A 52 1.43 3.90 -3.61
C PHE A 52 1.91 2.51 -4.03
N LYS A 53 2.23 1.69 -3.04
CA LYS A 53 2.70 0.32 -3.20
C LYS A 53 1.77 -0.62 -2.45
N VAL A 54 1.38 -1.71 -3.10
CA VAL A 54 0.59 -2.79 -2.52
C VAL A 54 1.44 -4.06 -2.49
N GLU A 55 1.73 -4.54 -1.29
CA GLU A 55 2.20 -5.89 -1.04
C GLU A 55 0.98 -6.77 -0.78
N ALA A 56 0.68 -7.68 -1.70
CA ALA A 56 -0.48 -8.55 -1.64
C ALA A 56 -0.04 -10.01 -1.49
N ARG A 57 -0.66 -10.73 -0.56
CA ARG A 57 -0.55 -12.18 -0.43
C ARG A 57 -1.91 -12.82 -0.56
N ASN A 58 -2.04 -13.77 -1.48
CA ASN A 58 -3.23 -14.57 -1.60
C ASN A 58 -3.27 -15.64 -0.51
N VAL A 59 -4.23 -15.52 0.40
CA VAL A 59 -4.47 -16.45 1.51
C VAL A 59 -5.78 -17.22 1.31
N GLY A 60 -6.45 -17.02 0.18
CA GLY A 60 -7.64 -17.74 -0.23
C GLY A 60 -7.32 -18.99 -1.05
N LYS A 61 -8.38 -19.61 -1.58
CA LYS A 61 -8.33 -20.84 -2.38
C LYS A 61 -8.40 -20.59 -3.90
N VAL A 62 -8.69 -19.36 -4.31
CA VAL A 62 -8.90 -18.98 -5.71
C VAL A 62 -7.88 -17.94 -6.15
N SER A 63 -7.55 -17.93 -7.43
CA SER A 63 -6.66 -16.93 -8.02
C SER A 63 -7.29 -15.53 -8.03
N VAL A 64 -6.46 -14.50 -7.86
CA VAL A 64 -6.87 -13.09 -7.94
C VAL A 64 -6.05 -12.38 -9.01
N GLU A 65 -6.73 -11.72 -9.93
CA GLU A 65 -6.08 -10.86 -10.93
C GLU A 65 -5.88 -9.46 -10.35
N ILE A 66 -4.74 -8.85 -10.62
CA ILE A 66 -4.45 -7.47 -10.23
C ILE A 66 -4.14 -6.66 -11.49
N LYS A 67 -4.92 -5.61 -11.67
CA LYS A 67 -4.85 -4.68 -12.80
C LYS A 67 -4.62 -3.26 -12.29
N GLU A 68 -4.16 -2.41 -13.19
CA GLU A 68 -4.00 -0.97 -12.97
C GLU A 68 -4.86 -0.21 -13.98
N ARG A 69 -5.60 0.77 -13.47
CA ARG A 69 -6.29 1.78 -14.26
C ARG A 69 -5.61 3.13 -14.00
N PRO A 70 -4.71 3.59 -14.89
CA PRO A 70 -4.05 4.88 -14.73
C PRO A 70 -5.04 6.04 -14.85
N ARG A 71 -4.66 7.22 -14.33
CA ARG A 71 -5.47 8.45 -14.46
C ARG A 71 -5.76 8.85 -15.91
N GLY A 72 -4.86 8.49 -16.85
CA GLY A 72 -5.02 8.72 -18.28
C GLY A 72 -5.97 7.75 -18.99
N GLY A 73 -6.57 6.80 -18.27
CA GLY A 73 -7.46 5.77 -18.82
C GLY A 73 -6.75 4.47 -19.20
N GLY A 74 -7.53 3.53 -19.73
CA GLY A 74 -7.10 2.16 -20.01
C GLY A 74 -7.06 1.28 -18.76
N ILE A 75 -6.99 -0.04 -18.97
CA ILE A 75 -6.81 -1.03 -17.91
C ILE A 75 -5.71 -2.00 -18.34
N PHE A 76 -4.70 -2.15 -17.50
CA PHE A 76 -3.52 -2.97 -17.78
C PHE A 76 -3.36 -4.06 -16.73
N GLY A 77 -3.15 -5.31 -17.17
CA GLY A 77 -2.83 -6.40 -16.26
C GLY A 77 -1.45 -6.21 -15.64
N LYS A 78 -1.32 -6.34 -14.31
CA LYS A 78 -0.03 -6.32 -13.62
C LYS A 78 0.41 -7.68 -13.11
N ALA A 79 -0.50 -8.46 -12.54
CA ALA A 79 -0.17 -9.77 -11.97
C ALA A 79 -1.43 -10.65 -11.81
N THR A 80 -1.22 -11.96 -11.71
CA THR A 80 -2.22 -12.91 -11.23
C THR A 80 -1.63 -13.67 -10.05
N LEU A 81 -2.28 -13.59 -8.89
CA LEU A 81 -1.84 -14.26 -7.67
C LEU A 81 -2.61 -15.57 -7.51
N ALA A 82 -1.95 -16.69 -7.77
CA ALA A 82 -2.45 -18.01 -7.39
C ALA A 82 -2.58 -18.14 -5.85
N PRO A 83 -3.34 -19.11 -5.33
CA PRO A 83 -3.40 -19.40 -3.90
C PRO A 83 -2.01 -19.54 -3.27
N GLY A 84 -1.77 -18.85 -2.14
CA GLY A 84 -0.47 -18.82 -1.45
C GLY A 84 0.57 -17.87 -2.04
N ALA A 85 0.39 -17.41 -3.28
CA ALA A 85 1.32 -16.51 -3.95
C ALA A 85 1.33 -15.10 -3.33
N ARG A 86 2.42 -14.37 -3.56
CA ARG A 86 2.58 -12.98 -3.13
C ARG A 86 3.13 -12.12 -4.25
N GLY A 87 2.77 -10.85 -4.27
CA GLY A 87 3.27 -9.86 -5.22
C GLY A 87 3.47 -8.51 -4.56
N THR A 88 4.46 -7.75 -5.05
CA THR A 88 4.66 -6.35 -4.69
C THR A 88 4.45 -5.50 -5.92
N LEU A 89 3.45 -4.64 -5.88
CA LEU A 89 2.97 -3.87 -7.03
C LEU A 89 3.03 -2.39 -6.69
N ARG A 90 3.52 -1.59 -7.64
CA ARG A 90 3.57 -0.13 -7.52
C ARG A 90 2.56 0.49 -8.48
N PHE A 91 1.88 1.52 -8.00
CA PHE A 91 0.86 2.26 -8.73
C PHE A 91 1.22 3.74 -8.69
N MET A 92 1.12 4.40 -9.84
CA MET A 92 1.50 5.81 -9.96
C MET A 92 0.47 6.73 -9.29
N ALA A 93 0.82 8.00 -9.14
CA ALA A 93 -0.10 9.04 -8.70
C ALA A 93 -1.40 9.03 -9.53
N GLY A 94 -2.54 9.15 -8.85
CA GLY A 94 -3.88 9.08 -9.45
C GLY A 94 -4.26 7.76 -10.12
N SER A 95 -3.43 6.72 -10.02
CA SER A 95 -3.77 5.40 -10.57
C SER A 95 -4.64 4.61 -9.59
N THR A 96 -5.41 3.68 -10.13
CA THR A 96 -6.28 2.79 -9.37
C THR A 96 -5.78 1.36 -9.47
N ALA A 97 -5.64 0.70 -8.32
CA ALA A 97 -5.42 -0.74 -8.26
C ALA A 97 -6.77 -1.47 -8.29
N VAL A 98 -6.93 -2.40 -9.23
CA VAL A 98 -8.15 -3.20 -9.37
C VAL A 98 -7.79 -4.66 -9.08
N LEU A 99 -8.31 -5.19 -7.98
CA LEU A 99 -8.11 -6.57 -7.55
C LEU A 99 -9.39 -7.34 -7.86
N LEU A 100 -9.32 -8.23 -8.84
CA LEU A 100 -10.48 -8.88 -9.45
C LEU A 100 -10.53 -10.36 -9.05
N ASN A 101 -11.69 -10.80 -8.55
CA ASN A 101 -11.97 -12.21 -8.30
C ASN A 101 -12.82 -12.77 -9.45
N PRO A 102 -12.22 -13.49 -10.41
CA PRO A 102 -12.96 -14.06 -11.55
C PRO A 102 -13.70 -15.36 -11.19
N SER A 103 -13.53 -15.88 -9.98
CA SER A 103 -14.05 -17.19 -9.59
C SER A 103 -15.47 -17.14 -9.03
N THR A 104 -16.04 -18.33 -8.80
CA THR A 104 -17.33 -18.54 -8.13
C THR A 104 -17.22 -18.64 -6.61
N GLU A 105 -16.01 -18.55 -6.04
CA GLU A 105 -15.77 -18.57 -4.59
C GLU A 105 -15.20 -17.25 -4.10
N GLN A 106 -15.27 -16.98 -2.79
CA GLN A 106 -14.73 -15.76 -2.21
C GLN A 106 -13.18 -15.77 -2.23
N ALA A 107 -12.58 -14.73 -2.76
CA ALA A 107 -11.14 -14.51 -2.67
C ALA A 107 -10.75 -13.86 -1.34
N LYS A 108 -9.56 -14.20 -0.84
CA LYS A 108 -9.02 -13.66 0.41
C LYS A 108 -7.57 -13.22 0.22
N LEU A 109 -7.28 -11.97 0.54
CA LEU A 109 -5.95 -11.39 0.42
C LEU A 109 -5.52 -10.74 1.73
N ASN A 110 -4.24 -10.86 2.07
CA ASN A 110 -3.62 -9.97 3.04
C ASN A 110 -2.86 -8.89 2.28
N LEU A 111 -3.16 -7.63 2.58
CA LEU A 111 -2.57 -6.46 1.95
C LEU A 111 -1.75 -5.67 2.95
N LYS A 112 -0.61 -5.16 2.49
CA LYS A 112 0.13 -4.07 3.12
C LYS A 112 0.33 -2.97 2.10
N ILE A 113 -0.19 -1.79 2.41
CA ILE A 113 -0.15 -0.61 1.55
C ILE A 113 0.77 0.43 2.19
N THR A 114 1.66 1.02 1.38
CA THR A 114 2.60 2.06 1.81
C THR A 114 2.73 3.13 0.72
N GLY A 115 3.24 4.31 1.08
CA GLY A 115 3.29 5.47 0.18
C GLY A 115 2.15 6.42 0.49
N ASP A 116 1.49 6.96 -0.52
CA ASP A 116 0.27 7.74 -0.31
C ASP A 116 -0.91 6.81 0.04
N THR A 117 -1.37 6.89 1.28
CA THR A 117 -2.48 6.08 1.80
C THR A 117 -3.81 6.83 1.83
N ASN A 118 -3.90 8.04 1.26
CA ASN A 118 -5.16 8.77 1.09
C ASN A 118 -5.96 8.17 -0.09
N LEU A 119 -6.31 6.90 0.04
CA LEU A 119 -6.88 6.07 -1.02
C LEU A 119 -8.37 5.85 -0.80
N SER A 120 -9.16 6.05 -1.84
CA SER A 120 -10.55 5.60 -1.88
C SER A 120 -10.63 4.07 -2.01
N MET A 121 -11.65 3.47 -1.41
CA MET A 121 -11.89 2.02 -1.43
C MET A 121 -13.34 1.77 -1.83
N THR A 122 -13.56 0.90 -2.82
CA THR A 122 -14.92 0.48 -3.20
C THR A 122 -14.94 -0.93 -3.78
N TYR A 123 -16.13 -1.51 -3.91
CA TYR A 123 -16.38 -2.75 -4.63
C TYR A 123 -17.21 -2.48 -5.87
N GLU A 124 -16.87 -3.18 -6.96
CA GLU A 124 -17.58 -3.10 -8.22
C GLU A 124 -17.84 -4.51 -8.77
N PRO A 125 -18.84 -4.68 -9.65
CA PRO A 125 -18.93 -5.86 -10.49
C PRO A 125 -17.69 -5.99 -11.38
N ASN A 126 -17.25 -7.21 -11.64
CA ASN A 126 -16.18 -7.47 -12.60
C ASN A 126 -16.52 -6.88 -13.98
N GLY A 127 -15.53 -6.29 -14.63
CA GLY A 127 -15.67 -5.75 -15.99
C GLY A 127 -16.26 -4.33 -16.03
N LYS A 128 -16.59 -3.73 -14.88
CA LYS A 128 -16.89 -2.30 -14.82
C LYS A 128 -15.59 -1.50 -15.06
N LEU A 129 -15.60 -0.73 -16.15
CA LEU A 129 -14.48 0.10 -16.61
C LEU A 129 -14.45 1.46 -15.93
#